data_AF-A0A484ZCL1-F1
#
_entry.id   AF-A0A484ZCL1-F1
#
_cell.length_a   1.000
_cell.length_b   1.000
_cell.length_c   1.000
_cell.angle_alpha   90.00
_cell.angle_beta   90.00
_cell.angle_gamma   90.00
#
_symmetry.space_group_name_H-M   'P 1'
#
loop_
_entity.id
_entity.type
_entity.pdbx_description
1 polymer ?
#
loop_
_entity_poly.entity_id
_entity_poly.type
_entity_poly.pdbx_seq_one_letter_code
_entity_poly.pdbx_strand_id
1 'polypeptide(L)' 'MATSLSRRTFYQELWCLPKVAGKYIQVCTFTIGGSYGGACLRGDESLVIKKRERY' A
#
# COMPACT_ATOMS: atom_id res chain seq x y z
N MET A 1 12.03 4.32 23.90
CA MET A 1 12.32 5.71 23.47
C MET A 1 12.37 5.74 21.94
N ALA A 2 11.24 5.93 21.25
CA ALA A 2 11.22 6.18 19.81
C ALA A 2 11.14 7.69 19.61
N THR A 3 12.27 8.32 19.29
CA THR A 3 12.40 9.77 19.18
C THR A 3 12.15 10.23 17.74
N SER A 4 11.25 11.23 17.62
CA SER A 4 10.89 12.02 16.43
C SER A 4 10.02 11.37 15.34
N LEU A 5 8.73 11.15 15.64
CA LEU A 5 7.68 11.23 14.62
C LEU A 5 7.31 12.71 14.42
N SER A 6 8.07 13.44 13.62
CA SER A 6 7.85 14.88 13.39
C SER A 6 6.61 15.20 12.55
N ARG A 7 5.79 14.20 12.22
CA ARG A 7 4.60 14.32 11.38
C ARG A 7 3.34 13.94 12.14
N ARG A 8 2.25 14.68 11.89
CA ARG A 8 0.92 14.38 12.43
C ARG A 8 0.43 13.06 11.85
N THR A 9 -0.09 12.20 12.71
CA THR A 9 -0.66 10.88 12.35
C THR A 9 -2.19 10.97 12.28
N PHE A 10 -2.79 10.13 11.44
CA PHE A 10 -4.24 9.87 11.43
C PHE A 10 -4.49 8.39 11.69
N TYR A 11 -5.66 8.06 12.23
CA TYR A 11 -6.10 6.70 12.48
C TYR A 11 -7.19 6.33 11.47
N GLN A 12 -7.02 5.21 10.80
CA GLN A 12 -7.98 4.64 9.85
C GLN A 12 -8.48 3.30 10.41
N GLU A 13 -9.75 2.99 10.22
CA GLU A 13 -10.31 1.67 10.55
C GLU A 13 -9.58 0.56 9.78
N LEU A 14 -9.41 -0.60 10.42
CA LEU A 14 -8.70 -1.72 9.84
C LEU A 14 -9.49 -2.36 8.70
N TRP A 15 -8.93 -2.30 7.49
CA TRP A 15 -9.44 -3.02 6.30
C TRP A 15 -8.30 -3.78 5.63
N CYS A 16 -8.10 -5.04 6.05
CA CYS A 16 -7.00 -5.87 5.56
C CYS A 16 -7.11 -6.18 4.07
N LEU A 17 -5.94 -6.31 3.41
CA LEU A 17 -5.87 -6.77 2.02
C LEU A 17 -6.33 -8.23 1.90
N PRO A 18 -6.99 -8.62 0.81
CA PRO A 18 -7.28 -10.02 0.53
C PRO A 18 -6.00 -10.80 0.22
N LYS A 19 -5.94 -12.06 0.65
CA LYS A 19 -4.82 -12.97 0.34
C LYS A 19 -5.18 -13.88 -0.82
N VAL A 20 -4.43 -13.78 -1.91
CA VAL A 20 -4.63 -14.57 -3.14
C VAL A 20 -3.29 -15.18 -3.55
N ALA A 21 -3.27 -16.48 -3.85
CA ALA A 21 -2.05 -17.21 -4.22
C ALA A 21 -0.86 -16.96 -3.27
N GLY A 22 -1.15 -16.93 -1.95
CA GLY A 22 -0.13 -16.77 -0.91
C GLY A 22 0.31 -15.33 -0.62
N LYS A 23 -0.17 -14.31 -1.34
CA LYS A 23 0.22 -12.90 -1.15
C LYS A 23 -0.98 -12.01 -0.84
N TYR A 24 -0.76 -10.97 -0.04
CA TYR A 24 -1.72 -9.89 0.15
C TYR A 24 -1.68 -8.96 -1.05
N ILE A 25 -2.82 -8.77 -1.71
CA ILE A 25 -2.91 -8.04 -2.98
C ILE A 25 -3.59 -6.70 -2.77
N GLN A 26 -2.92 -5.62 -3.16
CA GLN A 26 -3.46 -4.27 -3.25
C GLN A 26 -3.70 -3.90 -4.72
N VAL A 27 -4.88 -3.37 -5.01
CA VAL A 27 -5.20 -2.74 -6.30
C VAL A 27 -4.78 -1.27 -6.23
N CYS A 28 -4.09 -0.81 -7.26
CA CYS A 28 -3.76 0.60 -7.46
C CYS A 28 -4.32 1.06 -8.81
N THR A 29 -4.79 2.30 -8.86
CA THR A 29 -5.23 2.95 -10.11
C THR A 29 -4.37 4.17 -10.39
N PHE A 30 -4.16 4.46 -11.67
CA PHE A 30 -3.48 5.68 -12.11
C PHE A 30 -4.51 6.74 -12.50
N THR A 31 -4.16 8.00 -12.28
CA THR A 31 -4.88 9.15 -12.81
C THR A 31 -4.04 9.81 -13.91
N ILE A 32 -4.64 10.07 -15.07
CA ILE A 32 -4.01 10.76 -16.21
C ILE A 32 -4.93 11.91 -16.60
N GLY A 33 -4.47 13.14 -16.41
CA GLY A 33 -5.30 14.32 -16.66
C GLY A 33 -6.61 14.35 -15.85
N GLY A 34 -6.62 13.79 -14.64
CA GLY A 34 -7.82 13.68 -13.78
C GLY A 34 -8.75 12.52 -14.10
N SER A 35 -8.48 11.74 -15.15
CA SER A 35 -9.27 10.56 -15.54
C SER A 35 -8.60 9.26 -15.13
N TYR A 36 -9.38 8.18 -15.00
CA TYR A 36 -8.86 6.84 -14.79
C TYR A 36 -7.92 6.44 -15.94
N GLY A 37 -6.68 6.11 -15.60
CA GLY A 37 -5.61 5.78 -16.56
C GLY A 37 -5.21 4.31 -16.60
N GLY A 38 -5.91 3.44 -15.87
CA GLY A 38 -5.59 2.02 -15.76
C GLY A 38 -5.32 1.58 -14.31
N ALA A 39 -5.10 0.28 -14.14
CA ALA A 39 -4.88 -0.35 -12.84
C ALA A 39 -3.68 -1.30 -12.84
N CYS A 40 -3.10 -1.52 -11.67
CA CYS A 40 -2.07 -2.53 -11.43
C CYS A 40 -2.23 -3.20 -10.07
N LEU A 41 -1.54 -4.33 -9.87
CA LEU A 41 -1.52 -5.06 -8.61
C LEU A 41 -0.16 -4.92 -7.93
N ARG A 42 -0.19 -4.78 -6.60
CA ARG A 42 0.99 -4.82 -5.73
C ARG A 42 0.78 -5.95 -4.72
N GLY A 43 1.74 -6.87 -4.64
CA GLY A 43 1.67 -8.03 -3.76
C GLY A 43 2.78 -8.03 -2.70
N ASP A 44 2.44 -8.38 -1.46
CA ASP A 44 3.38 -8.53 -0.35
C ASP A 44 3.06 -9.79 0.49
N GLU A 45 4.03 -10.29 1.26
CA GLU A 45 3.83 -11.39 2.20
C GLU A 45 3.17 -10.92 3.51
N SER A 46 3.26 -9.62 3.81
CA SER A 46 2.67 -8.93 4.95
C SER A 46 1.47 -8.07 4.57
N LEU A 47 0.70 -7.62 5.56
CA LEU A 47 -0.48 -6.75 5.38
C LEU A 47 -0.13 -5.32 4.89
N VAL A 48 1.15 -4.94 4.87
CA VAL A 48 1.61 -3.59 4.50
C VAL A 48 2.49 -3.68 3.25
N ILE A 49 2.03 -3.07 2.14
CA ILE A 49 2.78 -3.02 0.88
C ILE A 49 4.00 -2.11 1.02
N LYS A 50 5.19 -2.62 0.69
CA LYS A 50 6.46 -1.89 0.81
C LYS A 50 7.11 -1.66 -0.55
N LYS A 51 8.04 -0.71 -0.61
CA LYS A 51 9.07 -0.68 -1.66
C LYS A 51 10.08 -1.79 -1.33
N ARG A 52 10.44 -2.62 -2.30
CA ARG A 52 11.61 -3.50 -2.15
C ARG A 52 12.86 -2.64 -2.36
N GLU A 53 13.80 -2.67 -1.42
CA GLU A 53 15.14 -2.13 -1.67
C GLU A 53 15.75 -2.91 -2.83
N ARG A 54 16.26 -2.19 -3.83
CA ARG A 54 17.17 -2.77 -4.82
C ARG A 54 18.56 -2.74 -4.17
N TYR A 55 19.31 -3.82 -4.33
CA TYR A 55 20.76 -3.82 -4.10
C TYR A 55 21.42 -2.79 -5.01
#